data_AF-A0A378JLR7-F1
#
_entry.id   AF-A0A378JLR7-F1
#
_cell.length_a   1.000
_cell.length_b   1.000
_cell.length_c   1.000
_cell.angle_alpha   90.00
_cell.angle_beta   90.00
_cell.angle_gamma   90.00
#
_symmetry.space_group_name_H-M   'P 1'
#
loop_
_entity.id
_entity.type
_entity.pdbx_description
1 polymer ?
#
loop_
_entity_poly.entity_id
_entity_poly.type
_entity_poly.pdbx_seq_one_letter_code
_entity_poly.pdbx_strand_id
1 'polypeptide(L)'
;MKKLYAIVSPAYTSVGDSLKDLSSFVVNPFHQFMYEQVCGYSLGHEVAFFDSIEDAQKSMDVSIRGAKVDSKAAAQKAIIELDADDEGKITGACKLYTAEVQKLYEQAEQERFFKAVRMPLWKEQIINPEIDFTEGALEELNRQYQGSKKTATAQVS
;
A
#
# COMPACT_ATOMS: atom_id res chain seq x y z
N MET A 1 -8.55 -11.80 -18.72
CA MET A 1 -8.52 -10.91 -17.53
C MET A 1 -7.37 -11.32 -16.63
N LYS A 2 -6.44 -10.39 -16.41
CA LYS A 2 -5.24 -10.57 -15.59
C LYS A 2 -5.41 -9.79 -14.28
N LYS A 3 -4.76 -10.26 -13.22
CA LYS A 3 -4.71 -9.56 -11.94
C LYS A 3 -3.42 -8.76 -11.84
N LEU A 4 -3.51 -7.58 -11.24
CA LEU A 4 -2.38 -6.73 -10.88
C LEU A 4 -2.59 -6.24 -9.45
N TYR A 5 -1.49 -5.92 -8.78
CA TYR A 5 -1.53 -5.45 -7.40
C TYR A 5 -0.81 -4.12 -7.29
N ALA A 6 -1.47 -3.12 -6.71
CA ALA A 6 -0.91 -1.79 -6.52
C ALA A 6 -0.75 -1.49 -5.03
N ILE A 7 0.47 -1.20 -4.59
CA ILE A 7 0.71 -0.62 -3.26
C ILE A 7 0.41 0.87 -3.35
N VAL A 8 -0.54 1.32 -2.54
CA VAL A 8 -0.94 2.72 -2.42
C VAL A 8 -0.69 3.25 -1.01
N SER A 9 -0.26 4.51 -0.94
CA SER A 9 -0.07 5.22 0.33
C SER A 9 -1.21 6.22 0.55
N PRO A 10 -1.62 6.51 1.80
CA PRO A 10 -2.63 7.52 2.06
C PRO A 10 -2.17 8.89 1.57
N ALA A 11 -3.10 9.74 1.14
CA ALA A 11 -2.83 11.16 0.96
C ALA A 11 -2.36 11.76 2.30
N TYR A 12 -1.37 12.65 2.26
CA TYR A 12 -0.83 13.39 3.42
C TYR A 12 0.05 12.62 4.41
N THR A 13 0.55 11.42 4.09
CA THR A 13 1.71 10.86 4.80
C THR A 13 2.99 11.54 4.32
N SER A 14 3.17 12.82 4.61
CA SER A 14 4.50 13.44 4.54
C SER A 14 5.33 12.87 5.69
N VAL A 15 6.25 11.95 5.37
CA VAL A 15 7.33 11.61 6.30
C VAL A 15 8.35 12.74 6.20
N GLY A 16 8.05 13.86 6.88
CA GLY A 16 8.97 14.98 7.06
C GLY A 16 9.70 14.85 8.39
N ASP A 17 11.01 15.14 8.41
CA ASP A 17 11.89 15.07 9.59
C ASP A 17 11.62 16.16 10.66
N SER A 18 10.40 16.71 10.74
CA SER A 18 10.12 17.88 11.59
C SER A 18 9.17 17.57 12.75
N LEU A 19 9.44 18.17 13.92
CA LEU A 19 8.59 18.10 15.11
C LEU A 19 7.15 18.63 14.89
N LYS A 20 6.86 19.30 13.75
CA LYS A 20 5.52 19.73 13.37
C LYS A 20 4.68 18.60 12.74
N ASP A 21 5.31 17.51 12.29
CA ASP A 21 4.63 16.32 11.73
C ASP A 21 3.94 15.44 12.78
N LEU A 22 4.11 15.73 14.08
CA LEU A 22 3.32 15.05 15.13
C LEU A 22 1.82 15.37 15.04
N SER A 23 1.45 16.49 14.41
CA SER A 23 0.05 16.87 14.19
C SER A 23 -0.59 16.17 12.99
N SER A 24 0.20 15.72 12.00
CA SER A 24 -0.25 14.86 10.89
C SER A 24 -0.39 13.39 11.29
N PHE A 25 0.09 12.99 12.48
CA PHE A 25 -0.15 11.65 13.05
C PHE A 25 -1.56 11.46 13.61
N VAL A 26 -2.37 12.51 13.70
CA VAL A 26 -3.80 12.39 14.02
C VAL A 26 -4.56 12.22 12.71
N VAL A 27 -4.23 11.16 11.97
CA VAL A 27 -5.12 10.66 10.92
C VAL A 27 -6.35 10.14 11.65
N ASN A 28 -7.45 10.88 11.55
CA ASN A 28 -8.73 10.50 12.10
C ASN A 28 -9.07 9.09 11.56
N PRO A 29 -9.48 8.09 12.37
CA PRO A 29 -9.90 6.79 11.87
C PRO A 29 -11.05 6.87 10.85
N PHE A 30 -11.79 7.99 10.80
CA PHE A 30 -12.74 8.29 9.73
C PHE A 30 -12.09 8.64 8.38
N HIS A 31 -10.85 9.14 8.34
CA HIS A 31 -10.05 9.33 7.11
C HIS A 31 -9.36 8.02 6.67
N GLN A 32 -9.30 7.04 7.58
CA GLN A 32 -8.96 5.65 7.26
C GLN A 32 -10.15 4.90 6.65
N PHE A 33 -11.37 5.41 6.85
CA PHE A 33 -12.63 4.73 6.51
C PHE A 33 -12.94 4.73 5.02
N MET A 34 -12.36 5.66 4.26
CA MET A 34 -12.34 5.67 2.81
C MET A 34 -10.93 6.06 2.39
N TYR A 35 -10.26 5.26 1.57
CA TYR A 35 -9.00 5.59 0.90
C TYR A 35 -9.22 6.70 -0.17
N GLU A 36 -9.94 7.77 0.18
CA GLU A 36 -10.67 8.68 -0.72
C GLU A 36 -11.24 7.91 -1.93
N GLN A 37 -12.12 6.93 -1.63
CA GLN A 37 -12.85 6.11 -2.62
C GLN A 37 -12.01 5.63 -3.81
N VAL A 38 -10.87 4.95 -3.62
CA VAL A 38 -10.14 4.32 -4.73
C VAL A 38 -9.65 5.32 -5.82
N CYS A 39 -10.01 6.62 -5.72
CA CYS A 39 -9.88 7.56 -6.81
C CYS A 39 -9.76 9.07 -6.47
N GLY A 40 -8.83 9.76 -7.14
CA GLY A 40 -8.99 11.18 -7.45
C GLY A 40 -8.43 12.12 -6.39
N TYR A 41 -7.31 12.77 -6.73
CA TYR A 41 -6.62 13.82 -5.95
C TYR A 41 -5.71 13.40 -4.79
N SER A 42 -5.05 12.25 -4.92
CA SER A 42 -3.66 12.02 -4.48
C SER A 42 -3.51 10.53 -4.20
N LEU A 43 -3.36 9.73 -5.27
CA LEU A 43 -2.53 8.55 -5.10
C LEU A 43 -1.19 9.12 -4.61
N GLY A 44 -0.85 8.90 -3.35
CA GLY A 44 0.39 9.43 -2.76
C GLY A 44 1.56 9.16 -3.71
N HIS A 45 2.56 10.05 -3.71
CA HIS A 45 3.57 10.26 -4.76
C HIS A 45 4.27 9.04 -5.40
N GLU A 46 4.07 7.82 -4.91
CA GLU A 46 4.66 6.58 -5.43
C GLU A 46 3.68 5.40 -5.33
N VAL A 47 3.12 4.97 -6.47
CA VAL A 47 2.37 3.71 -6.60
C VAL A 47 3.29 2.65 -7.17
N ALA A 48 3.46 1.54 -6.45
CA ALA A 48 4.24 0.40 -6.90
C ALA A 48 3.33 -0.72 -7.38
N PHE A 49 3.60 -1.26 -8.56
CA PHE A 49 2.80 -2.31 -9.20
C PHE A 49 3.51 -3.65 -9.18
N PHE A 50 2.75 -4.72 -8.95
CA PHE A 50 3.22 -6.09 -8.85
C PHE A 50 2.27 -7.03 -9.61
N ASP A 51 2.83 -8.12 -10.13
CA ASP A 51 2.06 -9.17 -10.83
C ASP A 51 1.51 -10.23 -9.86
N SER A 52 1.98 -10.25 -8.62
CA SER A 52 1.55 -11.19 -7.58
C SER A 52 1.26 -10.49 -6.24
N ILE A 53 0.29 -11.02 -5.49
CA ILE A 53 -0.03 -10.52 -4.14
C ILE A 53 1.11 -10.84 -3.18
N GLU A 54 1.77 -11.98 -3.38
CA GLU A 54 2.89 -12.44 -2.57
C GLU A 54 4.07 -11.47 -2.65
N ASP A 55 4.40 -10.96 -3.84
CA ASP A 55 5.48 -10.00 -4.02
C ASP A 55 5.13 -8.64 -3.41
N ALA A 56 3.88 -8.19 -3.58
CA ALA A 56 3.39 -6.96 -2.97
C ALA A 56 3.43 -7.03 -1.43
N GLN A 57 2.93 -8.13 -0.85
CA GLN A 57 2.98 -8.37 0.60
C GLN A 57 4.42 -8.47 1.08
N LYS A 58 5.30 -9.21 0.39
CA LYS A 58 6.72 -9.33 0.75
C LYS A 58 7.43 -7.98 0.77
N SER A 59 7.14 -7.11 -0.19
CA SER A 59 7.66 -5.74 -0.23
C SER A 59 7.28 -4.95 1.02
N MET A 60 6.01 -5.04 1.44
CA MET A 60 5.53 -4.38 2.65
C MET A 60 6.04 -5.03 3.95
N ASP A 61 6.08 -6.36 4.01
CA ASP A 61 6.53 -7.15 5.15
C ASP A 61 7.93 -6.77 5.62
N VAL A 62 8.87 -6.57 4.67
CA VAL A 62 10.24 -6.13 4.96
C VAL A 62 10.23 -4.80 5.71
N SER A 63 9.41 -3.85 5.26
CA SER A 63 9.27 -2.54 5.90
C SER A 63 8.56 -2.63 7.25
N ILE A 64 7.52 -3.47 7.37
CA ILE A 64 6.76 -3.68 8.61
C ILE A 64 7.62 -4.32 9.70
N ARG A 65 8.52 -5.24 9.33
CA ARG A 65 9.45 -5.90 10.26
C ARG A 65 10.64 -5.02 10.66
N GLY A 66 10.82 -3.87 10.01
CA GLY A 66 11.88 -2.91 10.25
C GLY A 66 11.77 -2.12 11.57
N ALA A 67 12.31 -0.90 11.59
CA ALA A 67 12.26 -0.05 12.77
C ALA A 67 10.81 0.35 13.10
N LYS A 68 10.56 0.82 14.33
CA LYS A 68 9.19 1.13 14.80
C LYS A 68 8.50 2.19 13.93
N VAL A 69 9.24 3.19 13.47
CA VAL A 69 8.72 4.30 12.66
C VAL A 69 8.35 3.77 11.27
N ASP A 70 9.28 3.08 10.61
CA ASP A 70 9.09 2.44 9.31
C ASP A 70 7.90 1.47 9.32
N SER A 71 7.76 0.70 10.40
CA SER A 71 6.71 -0.28 10.56
C SER A 71 5.31 0.35 10.58
N LYS A 72 5.15 1.47 11.29
CA LYS A 72 3.89 2.20 11.34
C LYS A 72 3.57 2.85 10.00
N ALA A 73 4.56 3.47 9.36
CA ALA A 73 4.38 4.10 8.05
C ALA A 73 4.05 3.07 6.97
N ALA A 74 4.70 1.90 6.99
CA ALA A 74 4.41 0.81 6.06
C ALA A 74 3.01 0.23 6.27
N ALA A 75 2.57 0.05 7.52
CA ALA A 75 1.24 -0.47 7.83
C ALA A 75 0.09 0.52 7.53
N GLN A 76 0.40 1.78 7.26
CA GLN A 76 -0.58 2.75 6.75
C GLN A 76 -0.83 2.60 5.24
N LYS A 77 -0.01 1.84 4.50
CA LYS A 77 -0.22 1.54 3.09
C LYS A 77 -1.22 0.38 2.91
N ALA A 78 -1.73 0.24 1.70
CA ALA A 78 -2.62 -0.85 1.33
C ALA A 78 -2.23 -1.41 -0.03
N ILE A 79 -2.63 -2.65 -0.29
CA ILE A 79 -2.51 -3.29 -1.59
C ILE A 79 -3.90 -3.36 -2.20
N ILE A 80 -4.07 -2.83 -3.40
CA ILE A 80 -5.30 -2.97 -4.17
C ILE A 80 -5.11 -4.07 -5.21
N GLU A 81 -6.00 -5.05 -5.24
CA GLU A 81 -6.14 -6.01 -6.34
C GLU A 81 -6.94 -5.36 -7.46
N LEU A 82 -6.34 -5.35 -8.64
CA LEU A 82 -6.85 -4.72 -9.84
C LEU A 82 -7.14 -5.77 -10.92
N ASP A 83 -8.22 -5.56 -11.64
CA ASP A 83 -8.50 -6.27 -12.88
C ASP A 83 -7.87 -5.51 -14.06
N ALA A 84 -7.20 -6.24 -14.94
CA ALA A 84 -6.72 -5.74 -16.20
C ALA A 84 -7.21 -6.60 -17.37
N ASP A 85 -7.48 -5.94 -18.50
CA ASP A 85 -7.75 -6.62 -19.75
C ASP A 85 -6.47 -7.21 -20.38
N ASP A 86 -6.63 -7.88 -21.52
CA ASP A 86 -5.53 -8.56 -22.19
C ASP A 86 -4.53 -7.55 -22.83
N GLU A 87 -4.95 -6.30 -23.03
CA GLU A 87 -4.11 -5.18 -23.48
C GLU A 87 -3.36 -4.51 -22.30
N GLY A 88 -3.65 -4.93 -21.06
CA GLY A 88 -3.02 -4.41 -19.86
C GLY A 88 -3.54 -3.04 -19.44
N LYS A 89 -4.78 -2.70 -19.80
CA LYS A 89 -5.53 -1.58 -19.24
C LYS A 89 -6.24 -2.05 -17.97
N ILE A 90 -6.14 -1.27 -16.89
CA ILE A 90 -6.83 -1.54 -15.64
C ILE A 90 -8.32 -1.22 -15.84
N THR A 91 -9.19 -2.18 -15.55
CA THR A 91 -10.64 -2.11 -15.79
C THR A 91 -11.46 -2.06 -14.50
N GLY A 92 -10.85 -2.38 -13.35
CA GLY A 92 -11.51 -2.26 -12.04
C GLY A 92 -10.60 -2.66 -10.88
N ALA A 93 -11.17 -2.67 -9.67
CA ALA A 93 -10.54 -3.23 -8.47
C ALA A 93 -11.50 -4.19 -7.77
N CYS A 94 -10.93 -5.21 -7.12
CA CYS A 94 -11.70 -6.29 -6.52
C CYS A 94 -11.57 -6.33 -5.00
N LYS A 95 -10.35 -6.14 -4.51
CA LYS A 95 -10.01 -6.35 -3.10
C LYS A 95 -9.01 -5.33 -2.63
N LEU A 96 -9.13 -4.97 -1.35
CA LEU A 96 -8.19 -4.17 -0.60
C LEU A 96 -7.55 -5.05 0.47
N TYR A 97 -6.22 -5.06 0.53
CA TYR A 97 -5.46 -5.71 1.58
C TYR A 97 -4.77 -4.66 2.45
N THR A 98 -5.01 -4.72 3.76
CA THR A 98 -4.39 -3.84 4.76
C THR A 98 -3.66 -4.68 5.81
N ALA A 99 -2.61 -4.13 6.42
CA ALA A 99 -1.85 -4.82 7.44
C ALA A 99 -2.06 -4.17 8.81
N GLU A 100 -2.42 -4.98 9.81
CA GLU A 100 -2.27 -4.59 11.21
C GLU A 100 -0.92 -5.06 11.75
N VAL A 101 -0.22 -4.21 12.50
CA VAL A 101 1.07 -4.58 13.09
C VAL A 101 0.85 -5.27 14.42
N GLN A 102 1.12 -6.58 14.47
CA GLN A 102 1.22 -7.33 15.70
C GLN A 102 2.64 -7.30 16.24
N LYS A 103 2.77 -7.10 17.55
CA LYS A 103 4.06 -7.21 18.24
C LYS A 103 4.17 -8.60 18.85
N LEU A 104 5.06 -9.42 18.30
CA LEU A 104 5.44 -10.71 18.85
C LEU A 104 6.81 -10.63 19.52
N TYR A 105 7.19 -11.71 20.18
CA TYR A 105 8.47 -11.83 20.87
C TYR A 105 9.14 -13.13 20.42
N GLU A 106 10.30 -13.01 19.77
CA GLU A 106 11.10 -14.14 19.31
C GLU A 106 12.37 -14.24 20.16
N GLN A 107 12.85 -15.46 20.39
CA GLN A 107 14.09 -15.66 21.12
C GLN A 107 15.26 -15.17 20.25
N ALA A 108 16.13 -14.31 20.79
CA ALA A 108 17.32 -13.88 20.08
C ALA A 108 18.27 -15.07 19.88
N GLU A 109 18.82 -15.23 18.67
CA GLU A 109 19.63 -16.40 18.29
C GLU A 109 20.83 -16.66 19.22
N GLN A 110 21.34 -15.64 19.92
CA GLN A 110 22.54 -15.72 20.73
C GLN A 110 22.36 -15.30 22.19
N GLU A 111 21.14 -14.93 22.63
CA GLU A 111 20.94 -14.34 23.96
C GLU A 111 19.75 -14.93 24.72
N ARG A 112 19.81 -14.92 26.06
CA ARG A 112 18.75 -15.42 26.96
C ARG A 112 17.56 -14.45 27.09
N PHE A 113 17.29 -13.63 26.08
CA PHE A 113 16.17 -12.70 26.10
C PHE A 113 15.39 -12.72 24.78
N PHE A 114 14.16 -12.24 24.87
CA PHE A 114 13.24 -12.16 23.75
C PHE A 114 13.34 -10.78 23.08
N LYS A 115 13.52 -10.78 21.76
CA LYS A 115 13.46 -9.59 20.93
C LYS A 115 12.02 -9.38 20.47
N ALA A 116 11.55 -8.13 20.56
CA ALA A 116 10.27 -7.77 19.98
C ALA A 116 10.36 -7.75 18.44
N VAL A 117 9.50 -8.51 17.79
CA VAL A 117 9.37 -8.56 16.33
C VAL A 117 7.99 -8.03 15.94
N ARG A 118 7.94 -7.28 14.84
CA ARG A 118 6.69 -6.73 14.30
C ARG A 118 6.27 -7.59 13.13
N MET A 119 5.07 -8.14 13.20
CA MET A 119 4.51 -9.04 12.21
C MET A 119 3.26 -8.40 11.61
N PRO A 120 3.14 -8.38 10.27
CA PRO A 120 1.89 -7.98 9.65
C PRO A 120 0.83 -9.08 9.85
N LEU A 121 -0.36 -8.66 10.27
CA LEU A 121 -1.58 -9.43 10.14
C LEU A 121 -2.39 -8.82 8.99
N TRP A 122 -2.44 -9.54 7.87
CA TRP A 122 -3.14 -9.10 6.68
C TRP A 122 -4.66 -9.28 6.84
N LYS A 123 -5.40 -8.24 6.47
CA LYS A 123 -6.85 -8.22 6.38
C LYS A 123 -7.26 -7.99 4.94
N GLU A 124 -8.29 -8.71 4.51
CA GLU A 124 -8.89 -8.58 3.19
C GLU A 124 -10.26 -7.92 3.31
N GLN A 125 -10.55 -6.99 2.41
CA GLN A 125 -11.85 -6.37 2.24
C GLN A 125 -12.22 -6.38 0.75
N ILE A 126 -13.46 -6.75 0.44
CA ILE A 126 -13.99 -6.68 -0.93
C ILE A 126 -14.28 -5.21 -1.26
N ILE A 127 -13.89 -4.78 -2.46
CA ILE A 127 -14.22 -3.46 -3.01
C ILE A 127 -15.48 -3.61 -3.86
N ASN A 128 -16.45 -2.71 -3.67
CA ASN A 128 -17.57 -2.51 -4.57
C ASN A 128 -17.29 -1.30 -5.48
N PRO A 129 -16.93 -1.50 -6.76
CA PRO A 129 -16.54 -0.41 -7.65
C PRO A 129 -17.60 0.69 -7.83
N GLU A 130 -18.89 0.37 -7.69
CA GLU A 130 -19.97 1.35 -7.86
C GLU A 130 -20.08 2.35 -6.69
N ILE A 131 -19.58 1.95 -5.52
CA ILE A 131 -19.70 2.72 -4.28
C ILE A 131 -18.34 3.25 -3.83
N ASP A 132 -17.31 2.45 -4.05
CA ASP A 132 -15.98 2.67 -3.50
C ASP A 132 -15.06 3.40 -4.47
N PHE A 133 -15.43 3.62 -5.75
CA PHE A 133 -14.65 4.44 -6.68
C PHE A 133 -15.21 5.86 -6.78
N THR A 134 -14.35 6.84 -6.54
CA THR A 134 -14.57 8.25 -6.89
C THR A 134 -14.36 8.43 -8.38
N GLU A 135 -14.91 9.52 -8.89
CA GLU A 135 -14.74 9.89 -10.30
C GLU A 135 -13.24 10.10 -10.61
N GLY A 136 -12.76 9.50 -11.70
CA GLY A 136 -11.46 9.86 -12.29
C GLY A 136 -10.23 9.08 -11.85
N ALA A 137 -10.29 7.98 -11.07
CA ALA A 137 -9.07 7.21 -10.81
C ALA A 137 -8.97 5.78 -11.23
N LEU A 138 -9.96 5.25 -11.91
CA LEU A 138 -9.58 4.24 -12.87
C LEU A 138 -8.62 4.86 -13.91
N GLU A 139 -8.86 6.11 -14.33
CA GLU A 139 -8.01 6.88 -15.24
C GLU A 139 -6.63 7.17 -14.64
N GLU A 140 -6.57 7.67 -13.41
CA GLU A 140 -5.32 7.97 -12.72
C GLU A 140 -4.50 6.70 -12.39
N LEU A 141 -5.13 5.60 -11.96
CA LEU A 141 -4.45 4.31 -11.79
C LEU A 141 -3.84 3.81 -13.11
N ASN A 142 -4.60 3.92 -14.21
CA ASN A 142 -4.08 3.61 -15.55
C ASN A 142 -2.90 4.52 -15.93
N ARG A 143 -2.98 5.83 -15.64
CA ARG A 143 -1.89 6.78 -15.92
C ARG A 143 -0.60 6.40 -15.17
N GLN A 144 -0.71 6.08 -13.89
CA GLN A 144 0.44 5.65 -13.06
C GLN A 144 1.02 4.32 -13.55
N TYR A 145 0.17 3.35 -13.88
CA TYR A 145 0.61 2.05 -14.39
C TYR A 145 1.33 2.16 -15.74
N GLN A 146 0.83 2.97 -16.66
CA GLN A 146 1.51 3.22 -17.93
C GLN A 146 2.82 4.01 -17.73
N GLY A 147 2.86 4.92 -16.76
CA GLY A 147 4.08 5.61 -16.34
C GLY A 147 5.14 4.65 -15.83
N SER A 148 4.78 3.71 -14.95
CA SER A 148 5.73 2.76 -14.36
C SER A 148 6.35 1.81 -15.40
N LYS A 149 5.57 1.36 -16.39
CA LYS A 149 6.06 0.56 -17.52
C LYS A 149 7.12 1.30 -18.37
N LYS A 150 6.91 2.59 -18.61
CA LYS A 150 7.86 3.41 -19.39
C LYS A 150 9.19 3.57 -18.64
N THR A 151 9.14 3.83 -17.35
CA THR A 151 10.35 3.93 -16.51
C THR A 151 11.10 2.60 -16.43
N ALA A 152 10.40 1.47 -16.30
CA ALA A 152 11.02 0.14 -16.30
C ALA A 152 11.76 -0.17 -17.62
N THR A 153 11.24 0.30 -18.75
CA THR A 153 11.86 0.09 -20.06
C THR A 153 13.10 0.98 -20.26
N ALA A 154 13.08 2.19 -19.72
CA ALA A 154 14.19 3.14 -19.81
C ALA A 154 15.41 2.77 -18.94
N GLN A 155 15.24 1.97 -17.89
CA GLN A 155 16.34 1.51 -17.04
C GLN A 155 17.07 0.26 -17.57
N VAL A 156 16.54 -0.37 -18.62
CA VAL A 156 17.07 -1.61 -19.22
C VAL A 156 17.71 -1.36 -20.60
N SER A 157 17.61 -0.13 -21.13
CA SER A 157 18.24 0.32 -22.39
C SER A 157 19.54 1.06 -22.12
#